data_AF-A0A2V7Y114-F1
#
_entry.id   AF-A0A2V7Y114-F1
#
_cell.length_a   1.000
_cell.length_b   1.000
_cell.length_c   1.000
_cell.angle_alpha   90.00
_cell.angle_beta   90.00
_cell.angle_gamma   90.00
#
_symmetry.space_group_name_H-M   'P 1'
#
loop_
_entity.id
_entity.type
_entity.pdbx_description
1 polymer ?
#
loop_
_entity_poly.entity_id
_entity_poly.type
_entity_poly.pdbx_seq_one_letter_code
_entity_poly.pdbx_strand_id
1 'polypeptide(L)'
;MAKTAPRWVVPSVLLVSSTVLTLLGLEGAARLLLRSEGRGKEAAEVVQYTEYDPVLGWAKRPGARAVYRRREYRVDVAVNSLGLRDVERGYDAPPGTLRLLALGDSFVEGYTVGLAQTATQVLEGRLNGDRCRAEVINGGTSGYSTDQELLFYRTEGYLYSPRIVLLFFHYNDVVYNDRQEYFGTPKPVFEMGGGRLCVHQLPVRHRPRQVPPAATAVAAPESRSALVEWVRDRMWYGAPRAYNAVAKSGLWPPMPVVPTRLELRVYERRRVEPIEDAWAKTERLLAALAQDAKDHGARFLVVYVPSRFEAEAGAWRLSCRLYGWDDAAWDRGHVAARLAELGTAGGWPLLDLTEPMKQASRWGREPYLTYDAHWTALGHRVAAEAVHRFLAARGWLDGCGAAGAAR
;
A
#
# COMPACT_ATOMS: atom_id res chain seq x y z
N MET A 1 59.79 10.77 -47.46
CA MET A 1 58.46 11.39 -47.58
C MET A 1 57.62 11.00 -46.37
N ALA A 2 57.46 11.89 -45.40
CA ALA A 2 56.56 11.65 -44.26
C ALA A 2 55.11 11.79 -44.75
N LYS A 3 54.35 10.70 -44.78
CA LYS A 3 52.91 10.75 -45.06
C LYS A 3 52.25 11.52 -43.91
N THR A 4 51.90 12.77 -44.15
CA THR A 4 51.10 13.57 -43.22
C THR A 4 49.75 12.90 -43.05
N ALA A 5 49.35 12.65 -41.80
CA ALA A 5 48.06 12.05 -41.51
C ALA A 5 46.94 12.92 -42.13
N PRO A 6 45.88 12.31 -42.71
CA PRO A 6 44.78 13.06 -43.28
C PRO A 6 44.17 14.05 -42.29
N ARG A 7 43.78 15.25 -42.75
CA ARG A 7 43.22 16.33 -41.91
C ARG A 7 41.99 15.94 -41.09
N TRP A 8 41.29 14.85 -41.44
CA TRP A 8 40.14 14.33 -40.70
C TRP A 8 40.51 13.48 -39.47
N VAL A 9 41.75 13.00 -39.37
CA VAL A 9 42.18 12.08 -38.30
C VAL A 9 42.08 12.74 -36.93
N VAL A 10 42.56 13.98 -36.78
CA VAL A 10 42.55 14.68 -35.48
C VAL A 10 41.11 14.96 -34.99
N PRO A 11 40.20 15.55 -35.80
CA PRO A 11 38.80 15.69 -35.42
C PRO A 11 38.11 14.37 -35.07
N SER A 12 38.35 13.30 -35.85
CA SER A 12 37.78 11.98 -35.58
C SER A 12 38.28 11.40 -34.25
N VAL A 13 39.58 11.51 -33.96
CA VAL A 13 40.17 11.06 -32.69
C VAL A 13 39.58 11.86 -31.52
N LEU A 14 39.45 13.18 -31.64
CA LEU A 14 38.84 14.02 -30.61
C LEU A 14 37.37 13.66 -30.37
N LEU A 15 36.58 13.44 -31.42
CA LEU A 15 35.17 13.04 -31.32
C LEU A 15 35.00 11.67 -30.65
N VAL A 16 35.81 10.69 -31.07
CA VAL A 16 35.77 9.34 -30.46
C VAL A 16 36.21 9.41 -29.01
N SER A 17 37.32 10.11 -28.72
CA SER A 17 37.84 10.23 -27.36
C SER A 17 36.86 10.94 -26.44
N SER A 18 36.25 12.05 -26.88
CA SER A 18 35.25 12.77 -26.09
C SER A 18 34.01 11.91 -25.83
N THR A 19 33.52 11.21 -26.84
CA THR A 19 32.36 10.30 -26.71
C THR A 19 32.65 9.17 -25.72
N VAL A 20 33.82 8.52 -25.83
CA VAL A 20 34.22 7.44 -24.92
C VAL A 20 34.37 7.97 -23.49
N LEU A 21 35.03 9.12 -23.29
CA LEU A 21 35.18 9.71 -21.96
C LEU A 21 33.83 10.10 -21.35
N THR A 22 32.91 10.65 -22.13
CA THR A 22 31.55 10.96 -21.67
C THR A 22 30.79 9.70 -21.27
N LEU A 23 30.83 8.63 -22.09
CA LEU A 23 30.16 7.37 -21.77
C LEU A 23 30.74 6.70 -20.52
N LEU A 24 32.08 6.72 -20.35
CA LEU A 24 32.73 6.24 -19.13
C LEU A 24 32.35 7.06 -17.90
N GLY A 25 32.26 8.39 -18.05
CA GLY A 25 31.78 9.28 -17.00
C GLY A 25 30.33 8.99 -16.58
N LEU A 26 29.43 8.83 -17.56
CA LEU A 26 28.03 8.48 -17.33
C LEU A 26 27.86 7.09 -16.71
N GLU A 27 28.65 6.11 -17.16
CA GLU A 27 28.69 4.77 -16.58
C GLU A 27 29.17 4.81 -15.12
N GLY A 28 30.24 5.57 -14.83
CA GLY A 28 30.73 5.78 -13.47
C GLY A 28 29.67 6.41 -12.57
N ALA A 29 28.99 7.46 -13.06
CA ALA A 29 27.89 8.10 -12.34
C ALA A 29 26.71 7.15 -12.09
N ALA A 30 26.29 6.38 -13.10
CA ALA A 30 25.23 5.39 -12.97
C ALA A 30 25.57 4.30 -11.95
N ARG A 31 26.83 3.82 -11.91
CA ARG A 31 27.30 2.85 -10.91
C ARG A 31 27.20 3.40 -9.49
N LEU A 32 27.57 4.66 -9.29
CA LEU A 32 27.47 5.31 -7.99
C LEU A 32 26.00 5.45 -7.55
N LEU A 33 25.12 5.88 -8.46
CA LEU A 33 23.69 6.00 -8.20
C LEU A 33 23.07 4.64 -7.83
N LEU A 34 23.26 3.61 -8.65
CA LEU A 34 22.70 2.28 -8.41
C LEU A 34 23.26 1.61 -7.15
N ARG A 35 24.52 1.87 -6.77
CA ARG A 35 25.09 1.40 -5.49
C ARG A 35 24.51 2.14 -4.28
N SER A 36 24.13 3.40 -4.44
CA SER A 36 23.56 4.22 -3.38
C SER A 36 22.06 3.98 -3.16
N GLU A 37 21.36 3.48 -4.18
CA GLU A 37 19.96 3.08 -4.07
C GLU A 37 19.83 1.83 -3.19
N GLY A 38 18.99 1.90 -2.15
CA GLY A 38 18.62 0.72 -1.37
C GLY A 38 17.88 -0.30 -2.25
N ARG A 39 17.80 -1.57 -1.82
CA ARG A 39 16.97 -2.56 -2.53
C ARG A 39 15.47 -2.25 -2.34
N GLY A 40 14.66 -2.39 -3.39
CA GLY A 40 13.21 -2.13 -3.34
C GLY A 40 12.40 -3.29 -2.75
N LYS A 41 11.07 -3.13 -2.70
CA LYS A 41 10.10 -4.20 -2.36
C LYS A 41 10.25 -5.44 -3.28
N GLU A 42 10.73 -5.23 -4.51
CA GLU A 42 11.02 -6.28 -5.48
C GLU A 42 12.13 -7.27 -5.04
N ALA A 43 12.93 -6.93 -4.03
CA ALA A 43 13.97 -7.80 -3.48
C ALA A 43 13.50 -8.68 -2.29
N ALA A 44 12.19 -8.92 -2.20
CA ALA A 44 11.43 -9.57 -1.12
C ALA A 44 11.10 -8.66 0.08
N GLU A 45 9.81 -8.62 0.42
CA GLU A 45 9.29 -7.95 1.60
C GLU A 45 9.48 -8.85 2.83
N VAL A 46 10.27 -8.38 3.81
CA VAL A 46 10.50 -9.10 5.07
C VAL A 46 10.12 -8.17 6.21
N VAL A 47 8.95 -8.40 6.81
CA VAL A 47 8.53 -7.68 8.00
C VAL A 47 9.40 -8.12 9.18
N GLN A 48 10.08 -7.21 9.87
CA GLN A 48 11.08 -7.59 10.91
C GLN A 48 10.57 -7.49 12.36
N TYR A 49 9.34 -7.01 12.54
CA TYR A 49 8.77 -6.66 13.85
C TYR A 49 7.46 -7.37 14.14
N THR A 50 7.16 -8.48 13.46
CA THR A 50 5.99 -9.31 13.75
C THR A 50 6.37 -10.58 14.50
N GLU A 51 5.40 -11.12 15.22
CA GLU A 51 5.43 -12.42 15.89
C GLU A 51 4.13 -13.18 15.63
N TYR A 52 4.13 -14.47 15.92
CA TYR A 52 2.94 -15.31 15.73
C TYR A 52 1.84 -14.91 16.71
N ASP A 53 0.60 -14.85 16.20
CA ASP A 53 -0.60 -14.64 17.00
C ASP A 53 -1.60 -15.79 16.73
N PRO A 54 -2.15 -16.44 17.77
CA PRO A 54 -3.02 -17.61 17.59
C PRO A 54 -4.40 -17.28 17.00
N VAL A 55 -4.82 -16.01 17.00
CA VAL A 55 -6.11 -15.55 16.46
C VAL A 55 -5.92 -14.84 15.13
N LEU A 56 -4.92 -13.96 15.05
CA LEU A 56 -4.65 -13.10 13.91
C LEU A 56 -3.64 -13.71 12.93
N GLY A 57 -2.97 -14.81 13.29
CA GLY A 57 -1.87 -15.42 12.53
C GLY A 57 -0.53 -14.73 12.81
N TRP A 58 -0.49 -13.40 12.73
CA TRP A 58 0.63 -12.60 13.20
C TRP A 58 0.15 -11.29 13.80
N ALA A 59 0.94 -10.74 14.72
CA ALA A 59 0.77 -9.41 15.27
C ALA A 59 2.14 -8.71 15.32
N LYS A 60 2.15 -7.38 15.47
CA LYS A 60 3.40 -6.64 15.67
C LYS A 60 3.87 -6.86 17.11
N ARG A 61 5.15 -7.19 17.29
CA ARG A 61 5.75 -7.45 18.61
C ARG A 61 5.85 -6.14 19.41
N PRO A 62 5.29 -6.05 20.63
CA PRO A 62 5.41 -4.87 21.49
C PRO A 62 6.84 -4.41 21.68
N GLY A 63 7.06 -3.09 21.61
CA GLY A 63 8.39 -2.47 21.77
C GLY A 63 9.38 -2.74 20.63
N ALA A 64 8.99 -3.44 19.56
CA ALA A 64 9.88 -3.72 18.45
C ALA A 64 10.31 -2.45 17.69
N ARG A 65 11.53 -2.47 17.16
CA ARG A 65 12.09 -1.44 16.29
C ARG A 65 12.69 -2.06 15.05
N ALA A 66 12.51 -1.40 13.92
CA ALA A 66 13.14 -1.79 12.65
C ALA A 66 13.50 -0.56 11.83
N VAL A 67 14.53 -0.67 11.01
CA VAL A 67 14.93 0.38 10.07
C VAL A 67 14.89 -0.19 8.67
N TYR A 68 13.97 0.32 7.85
CA TYR A 68 13.95 -0.01 6.43
C TYR A 68 14.75 1.02 5.65
N ARG A 69 15.73 0.54 4.88
CA ARG A 69 16.42 1.29 3.83
C ARG A 69 16.03 0.66 2.51
N ARG A 70 15.12 1.31 1.79
CA ARG A 70 14.63 0.89 0.48
C ARG A 70 15.06 1.89 -0.58
N ARG A 71 14.84 1.52 -1.84
CA ARG A 71 15.14 2.37 -3.00
C ARG A 71 14.49 3.76 -2.89
N GLU A 72 13.25 3.82 -2.44
CA GLU A 72 12.45 5.05 -2.46
C GLU A 72 12.22 5.70 -1.09
N TYR A 73 12.53 4.98 -0.01
CA TYR A 73 12.30 5.47 1.34
C TYR A 73 13.29 4.88 2.32
N ARG A 74 13.56 5.68 3.36
CA ARG A 74 14.15 5.21 4.59
C ARG A 74 13.19 5.53 5.73
N VAL A 75 12.77 4.52 6.48
CA VAL A 75 11.87 4.70 7.62
C VAL A 75 12.41 3.99 8.85
N ASP A 76 12.20 4.60 10.00
CA ASP A 76 12.38 3.99 11.30
C ASP A 76 10.97 3.61 11.82
N VAL A 77 10.72 2.31 11.96
CA VAL A 77 9.47 1.76 12.51
C VAL A 77 9.66 1.50 13.99
N ALA A 78 8.72 1.98 14.80
CA ALA A 78 8.65 1.70 16.23
C ALA A 78 7.23 1.23 16.56
N VAL A 79 7.15 0.13 17.30
CA VAL A 79 5.91 -0.45 17.81
C VAL A 79 5.81 -0.11 19.30
N ASN A 80 4.66 0.42 19.71
CA ASN A 80 4.39 0.84 21.08
C ASN A 80 4.22 -0.36 22.03
N SER A 81 3.99 -0.09 23.31
CA SER A 81 3.85 -1.11 24.35
C SER A 81 2.64 -2.05 24.17
N LEU A 82 1.65 -1.66 23.36
CA LEU A 82 0.45 -2.45 23.04
C LEU A 82 0.51 -3.11 21.65
N GLY A 83 1.69 -3.12 21.00
CA GLY A 83 1.82 -3.78 19.70
C GLY A 83 1.26 -2.97 18.53
N LEU A 84 1.04 -1.66 18.66
CA LEU A 84 0.61 -0.78 17.56
C LEU A 84 1.77 0.06 17.05
N ARG A 85 1.76 0.37 15.75
CA ARG A 85 2.68 1.37 15.20
C ARG A 85 2.07 2.75 15.38
N ASP A 86 2.12 3.22 16.60
CA ASP A 86 1.52 4.48 17.02
C ASP A 86 2.34 5.10 18.17
N VAL A 87 1.92 6.27 18.65
CA VAL A 87 2.35 6.77 19.96
C VAL A 87 1.81 5.87 21.08
N GLU A 88 2.35 6.03 22.28
CA GLU A 88 1.81 5.32 23.45
C GLU A 88 0.40 5.84 23.78
N ARG A 89 -0.55 4.92 23.94
CA ARG A 89 -1.95 5.19 24.27
C ARG A 89 -2.45 4.12 25.23
N GLY A 90 -3.22 4.52 26.24
CA GLY A 90 -3.93 3.59 27.12
C GLY A 90 -5.33 3.25 26.60
N TYR A 91 -5.95 2.21 27.16
CA TYR A 91 -7.33 1.84 26.83
C TYR A 91 -8.35 2.88 27.29
N ASP A 92 -8.08 3.60 28.39
CA ASP A 92 -8.93 4.70 28.84
C ASP A 92 -8.71 5.96 27.99
N ALA A 93 -9.80 6.48 27.43
CA ALA A 93 -9.77 7.74 26.70
C ALA A 93 -9.59 8.92 27.66
N PRO A 94 -8.63 9.84 27.41
CA PRO A 94 -8.55 11.05 28.22
C PRO A 94 -9.86 11.86 28.16
N PRO A 95 -10.28 12.55 29.23
CA PRO A 95 -11.56 13.26 29.26
C PRO A 95 -11.76 14.22 28.08
N GLY A 96 -12.92 14.14 27.43
CA GLY A 96 -13.27 15.00 26.29
C GLY A 96 -12.53 14.67 24.99
N THR A 97 -11.94 13.48 24.88
CA THR A 97 -11.21 13.04 23.67
C THR A 97 -12.10 12.23 22.75
N LEU A 98 -12.18 12.62 21.48
CA LEU A 98 -12.77 11.81 20.42
C LEU A 98 -11.77 10.75 19.93
N ARG A 99 -12.10 9.48 20.11
CA ARG A 99 -11.27 8.39 19.56
C ARG A 99 -11.79 7.89 18.23
N LEU A 100 -10.87 7.79 17.28
CA LEU A 100 -11.05 7.13 16.01
C LEU A 100 -10.12 5.91 15.97
N LEU A 101 -10.61 4.78 15.49
CA LEU A 101 -9.79 3.61 15.20
C LEU A 101 -9.68 3.45 13.68
N ALA A 102 -8.46 3.48 13.15
CA ALA A 102 -8.17 3.16 11.75
C ALA A 102 -7.71 1.71 11.62
N LEU A 103 -8.51 0.90 10.95
CA LEU A 103 -8.23 -0.48 10.54
C LEU A 103 -7.81 -0.49 9.08
N GLY A 104 -6.93 -1.41 8.72
CA GLY A 104 -6.46 -1.59 7.36
C GLY A 104 -5.15 -2.37 7.30
N ASP A 105 -4.59 -2.44 6.11
CA ASP A 105 -3.37 -3.15 5.82
C ASP A 105 -2.11 -2.25 5.94
N SER A 106 -1.14 -2.46 5.06
CA SER A 106 0.09 -1.69 4.93
C SER A 106 -0.15 -0.20 4.66
N PHE A 107 -1.27 0.20 4.05
CA PHE A 107 -1.58 1.62 3.81
C PHE A 107 -1.90 2.38 5.11
N VAL A 108 -2.54 1.73 6.08
CA VAL A 108 -2.79 2.34 7.39
C VAL A 108 -1.56 2.23 8.27
N GLU A 109 -0.88 1.09 8.27
CA GLU A 109 0.38 0.94 8.99
C GLU A 109 1.42 1.99 8.53
N GLY A 110 1.47 2.29 7.23
CA GLY A 110 2.26 3.36 6.63
C GLY A 110 3.77 3.13 6.69
N TYR A 111 4.25 1.91 6.40
CA TYR A 111 5.69 1.55 6.47
C TYR A 111 6.59 2.27 5.46
N THR A 112 6.02 3.09 4.58
CA THR A 112 6.78 3.86 3.59
C THR A 112 7.12 5.27 4.05
N VAL A 113 6.54 5.74 5.17
CA VAL A 113 6.71 7.10 5.69
C VAL A 113 6.96 7.13 7.19
N GLY A 114 7.52 8.21 7.72
CA GLY A 114 7.66 8.38 9.16
C GLY A 114 6.29 8.43 9.86
N LEU A 115 6.21 8.04 11.14
CA LEU A 115 4.93 7.94 11.88
C LEU A 115 4.08 9.22 11.76
N ALA A 116 4.66 10.40 11.96
CA ALA A 116 3.97 11.69 11.87
C ALA A 116 3.39 12.01 10.47
N GLN A 117 3.83 11.29 9.43
CA GLN A 117 3.35 11.45 8.06
C GLN A 117 2.29 10.43 7.67
N THR A 118 2.00 9.45 8.53
CA THR A 118 0.93 8.46 8.30
C THR A 118 -0.44 9.14 8.29
N ALA A 119 -1.41 8.54 7.60
CA ALA A 119 -2.74 9.11 7.45
C ALA A 119 -3.43 9.29 8.81
N THR A 120 -3.19 8.38 9.77
CA THR A 120 -3.74 8.47 11.13
C THR A 120 -3.20 9.69 11.88
N GLN A 121 -1.88 9.88 11.88
CA GLN A 121 -1.25 10.99 12.60
C GLN A 121 -1.52 12.35 11.93
N VAL A 122 -1.60 12.39 10.60
CA VAL A 122 -2.00 13.61 9.88
C VAL A 122 -3.46 13.96 10.16
N LEU A 123 -4.37 12.97 10.20
CA LEU A 123 -5.77 13.17 10.56
C LEU A 123 -5.91 13.66 12.01
N GLU A 124 -5.19 13.06 12.95
CA GLU A 124 -5.15 13.49 14.35
C GLU A 124 -4.69 14.95 14.47
N GLY A 125 -3.57 15.30 13.83
CA GLY A 125 -3.07 16.67 13.82
C GLY A 125 -4.06 17.66 13.22
N ARG A 126 -4.77 17.27 12.15
CA ARG A 126 -5.81 18.10 11.52
C ARG A 126 -7.00 18.34 12.45
N LEU A 127 -7.52 17.30 13.10
CA LEU A 127 -8.64 17.38 14.04
C LEU A 127 -8.29 18.24 15.26
N ASN A 128 -7.12 18.02 15.85
CA ASN A 128 -6.65 18.80 16.99
C ASN A 128 -6.42 20.28 16.61
N GLY A 129 -5.97 20.56 15.39
CA GLY A 129 -5.87 21.92 14.86
C GLY A 129 -7.22 22.65 14.74
N ASP A 130 -8.31 21.89 14.52
CA ASP A 130 -9.69 22.40 14.52
C ASP A 130 -10.33 22.42 15.92
N ARG A 131 -9.50 22.33 16.98
CA ARG A 131 -9.91 22.29 18.40
C ARG A 131 -10.79 21.10 18.77
N CYS A 132 -10.83 20.06 17.93
CA CYS A 132 -11.40 18.76 18.26
C CYS A 132 -10.31 17.90 18.90
N ARG A 133 -10.32 17.78 20.24
CA ARG A 133 -9.37 16.92 20.96
C ARG A 133 -9.59 15.49 20.51
N ALA A 134 -8.68 14.96 19.70
CA ALA A 134 -8.83 13.65 19.07
C ALA A 134 -7.57 12.79 19.23
N GLU A 135 -7.80 11.48 19.29
CA GLU A 135 -6.79 10.44 19.17
C GLU A 135 -7.20 9.52 18.01
N VAL A 136 -6.33 9.37 17.01
CA VAL A 136 -6.54 8.47 15.86
C VAL A 136 -5.60 7.28 16.01
N ILE A 137 -6.16 6.17 16.48
CA ILE A 137 -5.43 4.95 16.79
C ILE A 137 -5.12 4.20 15.49
N ASN A 138 -3.84 3.89 15.29
CA ASN A 138 -3.39 3.13 14.13
C ASN A 138 -3.43 1.62 14.41
N GLY A 139 -4.53 0.98 13.99
CA GLY A 139 -4.70 -0.48 14.00
C GLY A 139 -4.17 -1.18 12.74
N GLY A 140 -3.57 -0.42 11.81
CA GLY A 140 -3.10 -0.93 10.52
C GLY A 140 -2.01 -1.99 10.67
N THR A 141 -2.11 -3.08 9.92
CA THR A 141 -1.11 -4.16 9.93
C THR A 141 -0.88 -4.72 8.54
N SER A 142 0.37 -4.75 8.12
CA SER A 142 0.79 -5.20 6.81
C SER A 142 0.42 -6.66 6.57
N GLY A 143 -0.20 -6.91 5.41
CA GLY A 143 -0.73 -8.21 5.02
C GLY A 143 -2.07 -8.56 5.66
N TYR A 144 -2.69 -7.67 6.45
CA TYR A 144 -4.05 -7.90 6.89
C TYR A 144 -5.03 -7.78 5.72
N SER A 145 -6.16 -8.44 5.87
CA SER A 145 -7.39 -8.18 5.13
C SER A 145 -8.55 -8.08 6.12
N THR A 146 -9.74 -7.78 5.62
CA THR A 146 -10.95 -7.53 6.43
C THR A 146 -11.25 -8.63 7.46
N ASP A 147 -10.89 -9.88 7.19
CA ASP A 147 -10.97 -11.00 8.13
C ASP A 147 -10.14 -10.79 9.41
N GLN A 148 -8.87 -10.43 9.28
CA GLN A 148 -7.98 -10.13 10.39
C GLN A 148 -8.33 -8.80 11.05
N GLU A 149 -8.80 -7.81 10.29
CA GLU A 149 -9.23 -6.51 10.83
C GLU A 149 -10.48 -6.64 11.70
N LEU A 150 -11.43 -7.49 11.31
CA LEU A 150 -12.59 -7.85 12.13
C LEU A 150 -12.16 -8.54 13.43
N LEU A 151 -11.24 -9.51 13.35
CA LEU A 151 -10.74 -10.19 14.55
C LEU A 151 -9.96 -9.25 15.46
N PHE A 152 -9.09 -8.41 14.89
CA PHE A 152 -8.36 -7.40 15.64
C PHE A 152 -9.33 -6.43 16.32
N TYR A 153 -10.40 -6.00 15.64
CA TYR A 153 -11.44 -5.18 16.26
C TYR A 153 -12.07 -5.87 17.46
N ARG A 154 -12.41 -7.17 17.34
CA ARG A 154 -13.05 -7.99 18.38
C ARG A 154 -12.14 -8.34 19.56
N THR A 155 -10.84 -8.42 19.37
CA THR A 155 -9.90 -8.81 20.42
C THR A 155 -9.19 -7.63 21.06
N GLU A 156 -8.98 -6.55 20.32
CA GLU A 156 -8.13 -5.41 20.74
C GLU A 156 -8.78 -4.06 20.43
N GLY A 157 -9.23 -3.84 19.19
CA GLY A 157 -9.64 -2.52 18.70
C GLY A 157 -10.80 -1.89 19.49
N TYR A 158 -11.79 -2.69 19.92
CA TYR A 158 -12.93 -2.18 20.70
C TYR A 158 -12.53 -1.70 22.10
N LEU A 159 -11.44 -2.21 22.68
CA LEU A 159 -10.97 -1.86 24.03
C LEU A 159 -10.60 -0.38 24.16
N TYR A 160 -10.20 0.25 23.05
CA TYR A 160 -9.89 1.68 23.01
C TYR A 160 -11.13 2.58 23.03
N SER A 161 -12.35 2.01 23.06
CA SER A 161 -13.61 2.75 23.03
C SER A 161 -13.72 3.77 21.87
N PRO A 162 -13.42 3.38 20.61
CA PRO A 162 -13.51 4.30 19.49
C PRO A 162 -14.97 4.74 19.27
N ARG A 163 -15.17 6.03 18.97
CA ARG A 163 -16.47 6.58 18.57
C ARG A 163 -16.68 6.52 17.06
N ILE A 164 -15.58 6.38 16.31
CA ILE A 164 -15.58 6.21 14.87
C ILE A 164 -14.59 5.10 14.52
N VAL A 165 -15.03 4.11 13.75
CA VAL A 165 -14.19 3.06 13.18
C VAL A 165 -14.08 3.33 11.67
N LEU A 166 -12.84 3.50 11.21
CA LEU A 166 -12.47 3.71 9.83
C LEU A 166 -11.85 2.42 9.32
N LEU A 167 -12.47 1.76 8.34
CA LEU A 167 -11.87 0.64 7.63
C LEU A 167 -11.28 1.13 6.31
N PHE A 168 -9.96 1.14 6.18
CA PHE A 168 -9.27 1.40 4.92
C PHE A 168 -9.18 0.12 4.11
N PHE A 169 -10.15 -0.06 3.22
CA PHE A 169 -10.31 -1.27 2.42
C PHE A 169 -9.49 -1.18 1.13
N HIS A 170 -8.65 -2.19 0.86
CA HIS A 170 -7.89 -2.30 -0.38
C HIS A 170 -8.30 -3.57 -1.16
N TYR A 171 -8.07 -3.61 -2.48
CA TYR A 171 -8.64 -4.67 -3.34
C TYR A 171 -8.11 -6.08 -3.01
N ASN A 172 -6.89 -6.18 -2.47
CA ASN A 172 -6.27 -7.42 -2.02
C ASN A 172 -7.15 -8.09 -0.95
N ASP A 173 -7.84 -7.31 -0.12
CA ASP A 173 -8.70 -7.83 0.94
C ASP A 173 -9.67 -8.88 0.41
N VAL A 174 -10.27 -8.62 -0.77
CA VAL A 174 -11.25 -9.53 -1.37
C VAL A 174 -10.69 -10.94 -1.42
N VAL A 175 -9.60 -11.14 -2.16
CA VAL A 175 -9.03 -12.47 -2.34
C VAL A 175 -8.45 -13.01 -1.03
N TYR A 176 -7.78 -12.20 -0.21
CA TYR A 176 -7.15 -12.72 1.01
C TYR A 176 -8.12 -13.00 2.16
N ASN A 177 -9.37 -12.51 2.10
CA ASN A 177 -10.47 -12.94 2.96
C ASN A 177 -10.89 -14.41 2.69
N ASP A 178 -10.51 -14.97 1.53
CA ASP A 178 -10.79 -16.35 1.12
C ASP A 178 -9.52 -17.22 1.06
N ARG A 179 -8.45 -16.81 1.76
CA ARG A 179 -7.15 -17.52 1.73
C ARG A 179 -6.66 -17.84 3.13
N GLN A 180 -5.98 -18.98 3.25
CA GLN A 180 -5.43 -19.47 4.51
C GLN A 180 -4.03 -18.93 4.81
N GLU A 181 -3.41 -18.21 3.88
CA GLU A 181 -2.08 -17.61 4.04
C GLU A 181 -1.94 -16.32 3.22
N TYR A 182 -1.12 -15.38 3.71
CA TYR A 182 -0.64 -14.20 2.99
C TYR A 182 0.90 -14.25 3.00
N PHE A 183 1.55 -14.14 1.83
CA PHE A 183 3.01 -14.17 1.71
C PHE A 183 3.66 -15.39 2.42
N GLY A 184 2.99 -16.55 2.37
CA GLY A 184 3.43 -17.78 3.03
C GLY A 184 3.22 -17.81 4.55
N THR A 185 2.65 -16.76 5.14
CA THR A 185 2.30 -16.70 6.57
C THR A 185 0.84 -17.11 6.76
N PRO A 186 0.54 -18.14 7.57
CA PRO A 186 -0.82 -18.58 7.83
C PRO A 186 -1.69 -17.47 8.46
N LYS A 187 -2.98 -17.48 8.10
CA LYS A 187 -4.01 -16.53 8.51
C LYS A 187 -5.21 -17.25 9.14
N PRO A 188 -6.06 -16.53 9.90
CA PRO A 188 -7.40 -17.03 10.24
C PRO A 188 -8.20 -17.36 8.98
N VAL A 189 -9.08 -18.35 9.09
CA VAL A 189 -9.97 -18.76 8.01
C VAL A 189 -11.40 -18.53 8.44
N PHE A 190 -12.21 -17.91 7.58
CA PHE A 190 -13.63 -17.81 7.77
C PHE A 190 -14.38 -18.73 6.80
N GLU A 191 -15.36 -19.44 7.35
CA GLU A 191 -16.25 -20.31 6.60
C GLU A 191 -17.70 -19.85 6.72
N MET A 192 -18.45 -20.08 5.66
CA MET A 192 -19.90 -19.88 5.63
C MET A 192 -20.57 -21.14 6.19
N GLY A 193 -21.14 -21.05 7.39
CA GLY A 193 -21.85 -22.14 8.05
C GLY A 193 -23.25 -21.71 8.48
N GLY A 194 -24.29 -22.42 8.05
CA GLY A 194 -25.68 -22.11 8.43
C GLY A 194 -26.12 -20.68 8.08
N GLY A 195 -25.60 -20.12 6.98
CA GLY A 195 -25.87 -18.73 6.55
C GLY A 195 -25.14 -17.65 7.34
N ARG A 196 -24.23 -18.02 8.25
CA ARG A 196 -23.42 -17.09 9.06
C ARG A 196 -21.94 -17.28 8.80
N LEU A 197 -21.18 -16.23 9.04
CA LEU A 197 -19.73 -16.25 8.98
C LEU A 197 -19.16 -16.73 10.33
N CYS A 198 -18.38 -17.80 10.31
CA CYS A 198 -17.76 -18.36 11.51
C CYS A 198 -16.25 -18.48 11.31
N VAL A 199 -15.48 -18.15 12.36
CA VAL A 199 -14.04 -18.40 12.36
C VAL A 199 -13.83 -19.90 12.44
N HIS A 200 -13.05 -20.44 11.51
CA HIS A 200 -12.66 -21.83 11.44
C HIS A 200 -11.15 -21.96 11.72
N GLN A 201 -10.75 -23.09 12.32
CA GLN A 201 -9.35 -23.46 12.57
C GLN A 201 -8.55 -22.50 13.48
N LEU A 202 -9.11 -22.17 14.65
CA LEU A 202 -8.34 -21.57 15.74
C LEU A 202 -7.72 -22.67 16.64
N PRO A 203 -6.47 -22.49 17.12
CA PRO A 203 -5.56 -21.39 16.80
C PRO A 203 -5.05 -21.47 15.35
N VAL A 204 -4.76 -20.31 14.75
CA VAL A 204 -4.19 -20.22 13.41
C VAL A 204 -2.94 -21.09 13.33
N ARG A 205 -2.81 -21.85 12.24
CA ARG A 205 -1.71 -22.80 12.08
C ARG A 205 -0.36 -22.10 12.21
N HIS A 206 0.44 -22.49 13.21
CA HIS A 206 1.79 -21.95 13.34
C HIS A 206 2.73 -22.64 12.33
N ARG A 207 3.25 -21.87 11.37
CA ARG A 207 4.42 -22.26 10.59
C ARG A 207 5.60 -21.43 11.09
N PRO A 208 6.65 -22.06 11.65
CA PRO A 208 7.86 -21.33 12.01
C PRO A 208 8.34 -20.56 10.80
N ARG A 209 8.55 -19.25 10.97
CA ARG A 209 9.03 -18.40 9.89
C ARG A 209 10.37 -18.95 9.41
N GLN A 210 10.36 -19.57 8.24
CA GLN A 210 11.58 -19.85 7.52
C GLN A 210 12.09 -18.49 7.06
N VAL A 211 13.10 -17.94 7.75
CA VAL A 211 13.87 -16.83 7.20
C VAL A 211 14.46 -17.40 5.92
N PRO A 212 14.04 -16.95 4.72
CA PRO A 212 14.73 -17.36 3.52
C PRO A 212 16.20 -17.02 3.75
N PRO A 213 17.16 -17.93 3.52
CA PRO A 213 18.58 -17.61 3.67
C PRO A 213 18.80 -16.29 2.95
N ALA A 214 19.28 -15.27 3.67
CA ALA A 214 19.26 -13.86 3.29
C ALA A 214 19.44 -13.76 1.79
N ALA A 215 18.33 -13.53 1.06
CA ALA A 215 18.18 -13.93 -0.34
C ALA A 215 19.55 -13.87 -1.02
N THR A 216 20.17 -15.04 -1.21
CA THR A 216 21.45 -15.11 -1.93
C THR A 216 21.16 -14.42 -3.23
N ALA A 217 21.67 -13.21 -3.34
CA ALA A 217 21.30 -12.27 -4.36
C ALA A 217 21.82 -12.84 -5.67
N VAL A 218 20.95 -13.52 -6.39
CA VAL A 218 21.15 -13.87 -7.78
C VAL A 218 19.82 -13.46 -8.43
N ALA A 219 19.78 -12.45 -9.27
CA ALA A 219 20.71 -12.21 -10.36
C ALA A 219 21.64 -11.01 -10.16
N ALA A 220 22.94 -11.27 -10.41
CA ALA A 220 23.82 -10.24 -10.96
C ALA A 220 23.17 -9.65 -12.23
N PRO A 221 23.44 -8.40 -12.60
CA PRO A 221 22.67 -7.74 -13.64
C PRO A 221 22.78 -8.45 -15.00
N GLU A 222 21.66 -8.60 -15.71
CA GLU A 222 21.63 -8.99 -17.14
C GLU A 222 22.12 -7.87 -18.09
N SER A 223 23.07 -7.03 -17.65
CA SER A 223 23.83 -6.16 -18.52
C SER A 223 25.24 -5.90 -17.93
N ARG A 224 26.25 -5.67 -18.78
CA ARG A 224 27.59 -5.27 -18.31
C ARG A 224 27.68 -3.77 -17.95
N SER A 225 26.63 -2.98 -18.21
CA SER A 225 26.62 -1.51 -18.12
C SER A 225 25.52 -0.99 -17.18
N ALA A 226 25.95 -0.31 -16.11
CA ALA A 226 25.05 0.34 -15.17
C ALA A 226 24.29 1.51 -15.80
N LEU A 227 24.86 2.19 -16.80
CA LEU A 227 24.15 3.22 -17.56
C LEU A 227 22.97 2.62 -18.34
N VAL A 228 23.19 1.49 -19.03
CA VAL A 228 22.14 0.78 -19.75
C VAL A 228 21.04 0.33 -18.79
N GLU A 229 21.39 -0.24 -17.63
CA GLU A 229 20.42 -0.61 -16.61
C GLU A 229 19.61 0.58 -16.07
N TRP A 230 20.29 1.68 -15.78
CA TRP A 230 19.64 2.88 -15.28
C TRP A 230 18.65 3.45 -16.30
N VAL A 231 19.05 3.53 -17.58
CA VAL A 231 18.14 3.98 -18.66
C VAL A 231 16.99 3.00 -18.83
N ARG A 232 17.27 1.69 -18.86
CA ARG A 232 16.27 0.61 -18.99
C ARG A 232 15.18 0.72 -17.92
N ASP A 233 15.59 0.86 -16.67
CA ASP A 233 14.70 0.98 -15.51
C ASP A 233 13.84 2.25 -15.57
N ARG A 234 14.42 3.42 -15.88
CA ARG A 234 13.63 4.66 -16.03
C ARG A 234 12.65 4.61 -17.19
N MET A 235 13.03 3.97 -18.30
CA MET A 235 12.15 3.77 -19.45
C MET A 235 11.01 2.79 -19.13
N TRP A 236 11.24 1.81 -18.27
CA TRP A 236 10.22 0.83 -17.88
C TRP A 236 8.98 1.50 -17.28
N TYR A 237 9.17 2.41 -16.32
CA TYR A 237 8.05 3.09 -15.64
C TYR A 237 7.64 4.41 -16.33
N GLY A 238 8.60 5.16 -16.87
CA GLY A 238 8.35 6.50 -17.43
C GLY A 238 7.94 6.50 -18.90
N ALA A 239 8.45 5.57 -19.71
CA ALA A 239 8.20 5.54 -21.15
C ALA A 239 8.10 4.10 -21.72
N PRO A 240 7.11 3.28 -21.31
CA PRO A 240 7.01 1.87 -21.70
C PRO A 240 7.00 1.61 -23.22
N ARG A 241 6.46 2.56 -24.01
CA ARG A 241 6.48 2.47 -25.49
C ARG A 241 7.90 2.62 -26.04
N ALA A 242 8.65 3.59 -25.52
CA ALA A 242 10.05 3.79 -25.90
C ALA A 242 10.91 2.62 -25.42
N TYR A 243 10.62 2.06 -24.24
CA TYR A 243 11.28 0.85 -23.74
C TYR A 243 11.21 -0.28 -24.77
N ASN A 244 9.99 -0.63 -25.21
CA ASN A 244 9.78 -1.70 -26.18
C ASN A 244 10.31 -1.36 -27.57
N ALA A 245 10.34 -0.07 -27.96
CA ALA A 245 10.96 0.34 -29.22
C ALA A 245 12.47 0.10 -29.21
N VAL A 246 13.16 0.44 -28.11
CA VAL A 246 14.60 0.17 -27.95
C VAL A 246 14.86 -1.32 -27.80
N ALA A 247 13.99 -2.08 -27.12
CA ALA A 247 14.14 -3.53 -26.99
C ALA A 247 14.22 -4.26 -28.36
N LYS A 248 13.58 -3.71 -29.41
CA LYS A 248 13.66 -4.26 -30.78
C LYS A 248 15.07 -4.23 -31.37
N SER A 249 15.99 -3.40 -30.86
CA SER A 249 17.38 -3.40 -31.30
C SER A 249 18.22 -4.53 -30.70
N GLY A 250 17.66 -5.31 -29.76
CA GLY A 250 18.36 -6.36 -29.04
C GLY A 250 19.20 -5.86 -27.86
N LEU A 251 19.12 -4.58 -27.50
CA LEU A 251 19.86 -4.01 -26.38
C LEU A 251 19.43 -4.60 -25.02
N TRP A 252 18.15 -4.95 -24.89
CA TRP A 252 17.55 -5.63 -23.74
C TRP A 252 16.27 -6.38 -24.16
N PRO A 253 15.79 -7.35 -23.37
CA PRO A 253 14.54 -8.04 -23.64
C PRO A 253 13.33 -7.09 -23.70
N PRO A 254 12.30 -7.39 -24.51
CA PRO A 254 11.04 -6.65 -24.45
C PRO A 254 10.34 -6.88 -23.11
N MET A 255 9.38 -6.00 -22.76
CA MET A 255 8.54 -6.20 -21.59
C MET A 255 7.83 -7.56 -21.68
N PRO A 256 7.88 -8.39 -20.62
CA PRO A 256 7.17 -9.66 -20.58
C PRO A 256 5.67 -9.40 -20.44
N VAL A 257 4.89 -10.34 -20.97
CA VAL A 257 3.48 -10.49 -20.59
C VAL A 257 3.43 -11.58 -19.53
N VAL A 258 3.02 -11.22 -18.32
CA VAL A 258 2.93 -12.13 -17.17
C VAL A 258 1.47 -12.50 -16.91
N PRO A 259 1.20 -13.73 -16.43
CA PRO A 259 -0.15 -14.12 -16.05
C PRO A 259 -0.73 -13.17 -15.01
N THR A 260 -2.01 -12.82 -15.17
CA THR A 260 -2.69 -11.99 -14.18
C THR A 260 -2.82 -12.75 -12.86
N ARG A 261 -2.31 -12.16 -11.78
CA ARG A 261 -2.48 -12.72 -10.43
C ARG A 261 -3.95 -12.76 -10.07
N LEU A 262 -4.37 -13.77 -9.29
CA LEU A 262 -5.76 -13.93 -8.91
C LEU A 262 -6.32 -12.68 -8.21
N GLU A 263 -5.57 -12.07 -7.30
CA GLU A 263 -5.94 -10.83 -6.59
C GLU A 263 -6.31 -9.68 -7.53
N LEU A 264 -5.70 -9.60 -8.72
CA LEU A 264 -5.99 -8.54 -9.70
C LEU A 264 -7.22 -8.86 -10.56
N ARG A 265 -7.72 -10.11 -10.54
CA ARG A 265 -8.93 -10.49 -11.30
C ARG A 265 -10.20 -9.88 -10.72
N VAL A 266 -10.12 -9.20 -9.56
CA VAL A 266 -11.18 -8.32 -9.04
C VAL A 266 -11.50 -7.13 -9.94
N TYR A 267 -10.62 -6.79 -10.90
CA TYR A 267 -10.86 -5.75 -11.91
C TYR A 267 -11.40 -6.30 -13.23
N GLU A 268 -11.63 -7.61 -13.31
CA GLU A 268 -12.13 -8.26 -14.52
C GLU A 268 -13.65 -8.06 -14.63
N ARG A 269 -14.15 -7.64 -15.79
CA ARG A 269 -15.59 -7.38 -16.01
C ARG A 269 -16.42 -8.66 -16.02
N ARG A 270 -15.82 -9.78 -16.43
CA ARG A 270 -16.50 -11.08 -16.40
C ARG A 270 -16.50 -11.65 -15.00
N ARG A 271 -17.54 -12.45 -14.72
CA ARG A 271 -17.64 -13.21 -13.48
C ARG A 271 -16.51 -14.24 -13.38
N VAL A 272 -15.86 -14.30 -12.21
CA VAL A 272 -14.80 -15.26 -11.89
C VAL A 272 -15.16 -15.91 -10.56
N GLU A 273 -15.61 -17.18 -10.57
CA GLU A 273 -16.21 -17.80 -9.36
C GLU A 273 -15.36 -17.65 -8.08
N PRO A 274 -14.03 -17.92 -8.07
CA PRO A 274 -13.23 -17.70 -6.86
C PRO A 274 -13.19 -16.25 -6.36
N ILE A 275 -13.41 -15.27 -7.25
CA ILE A 275 -13.50 -13.85 -6.87
C ILE A 275 -14.88 -13.52 -6.35
N GLU A 276 -15.93 -14.14 -6.88
CA GLU A 276 -17.30 -13.99 -6.39
C GLU A 276 -17.47 -14.59 -4.99
N ASP A 277 -16.92 -15.78 -4.76
CA ASP A 277 -16.91 -16.42 -3.44
C ASP A 277 -16.18 -15.55 -2.41
N ALA A 278 -15.04 -14.98 -2.83
CA ALA A 278 -14.27 -14.04 -2.03
C ALA A 278 -15.06 -12.76 -1.71
N TRP A 279 -15.74 -12.16 -2.70
CA TRP A 279 -16.63 -11.01 -2.48
C TRP A 279 -17.79 -11.32 -1.54
N ALA A 280 -18.41 -12.50 -1.65
CA ALA A 280 -19.48 -12.92 -0.76
C ALA A 280 -18.99 -13.01 0.70
N LYS A 281 -17.76 -13.49 0.94
CA LYS A 281 -17.15 -13.45 2.27
C LYS A 281 -16.85 -12.03 2.73
N THR A 282 -16.28 -11.20 1.85
CA THR A 282 -16.01 -9.78 2.13
C THR A 282 -17.25 -9.03 2.57
N GLU A 283 -18.38 -9.21 1.87
CA GLU A 283 -19.66 -8.59 2.25
C GLU A 283 -20.06 -8.97 3.70
N ARG A 284 -19.94 -10.24 4.06
CA ARG A 284 -20.28 -10.72 5.42
C ARG A 284 -19.32 -10.17 6.48
N LEU A 285 -18.04 -10.05 6.16
CA LEU A 285 -17.03 -9.46 7.03
C LEU A 285 -17.30 -7.97 7.28
N LEU A 286 -17.57 -7.21 6.21
CA LEU A 286 -17.93 -5.79 6.30
C LEU A 286 -19.20 -5.58 7.11
N ALA A 287 -20.24 -6.39 6.87
CA ALA A 287 -21.48 -6.33 7.64
C ALA A 287 -21.27 -6.66 9.13
N ALA A 288 -20.44 -7.67 9.44
CA ALA A 288 -20.11 -8.03 10.81
C ALA A 288 -19.34 -6.90 11.52
N LEU A 289 -18.33 -6.31 10.87
CA LEU A 289 -17.56 -5.20 11.46
C LEU A 289 -18.43 -3.95 11.67
N ALA A 290 -19.30 -3.63 10.71
CA ALA A 290 -20.25 -2.53 10.84
C ALA A 290 -21.21 -2.74 12.02
N GLN A 291 -21.70 -3.98 12.19
CA GLN A 291 -22.58 -4.34 13.29
C GLN A 291 -21.86 -4.29 14.64
N ASP A 292 -20.66 -4.87 14.76
CA ASP A 292 -19.88 -4.84 16.00
C ASP A 292 -19.51 -3.40 16.40
N ALA A 293 -19.14 -2.55 15.43
CA ALA A 293 -18.89 -1.14 15.66
C ALA A 293 -20.12 -0.43 16.23
N LYS A 294 -21.30 -0.69 15.64
CA LYS A 294 -22.57 -0.13 16.11
C LYS A 294 -22.94 -0.61 17.51
N ASP A 295 -22.73 -1.89 17.81
CA ASP A 295 -23.04 -2.49 19.12
C ASP A 295 -22.16 -1.89 20.23
N HIS A 296 -20.93 -1.49 19.90
CA HIS A 296 -20.06 -0.72 20.80
C HIS A 296 -20.28 0.81 20.74
N GLY A 297 -21.36 1.27 20.09
CA GLY A 297 -21.73 2.68 20.05
C GLY A 297 -20.83 3.55 19.16
N ALA A 298 -20.10 2.95 18.23
CA ALA A 298 -19.26 3.62 17.25
C ALA A 298 -19.98 3.80 15.91
N ARG A 299 -19.57 4.81 15.14
CA ARG A 299 -19.96 4.98 13.73
C ARG A 299 -18.94 4.26 12.85
N PHE A 300 -19.40 3.60 11.78
CA PHE A 300 -18.54 2.84 10.87
C PHE A 300 -18.43 3.52 9.51
N LEU A 301 -17.22 3.63 8.97
CA LEU A 301 -16.93 4.17 7.64
C LEU A 301 -15.94 3.27 6.92
N VAL A 302 -16.29 2.86 5.70
CA VAL A 302 -15.33 2.27 4.76
C VAL A 302 -14.67 3.37 3.93
N VAL A 303 -13.34 3.38 3.91
CA VAL A 303 -12.50 4.26 3.12
C VAL A 303 -11.84 3.40 2.04
N TYR A 304 -12.25 3.54 0.79
CA TYR A 304 -11.64 2.77 -0.30
C TYR A 304 -10.25 3.32 -0.63
N VAL A 305 -9.25 2.44 -0.54
CA VAL A 305 -7.85 2.70 -0.88
C VAL A 305 -7.60 2.24 -2.32
N PRO A 306 -7.55 3.15 -3.30
CA PRO A 306 -7.28 2.79 -4.68
C PRO A 306 -5.83 2.38 -4.87
N SER A 307 -5.60 1.42 -5.74
CA SER A 307 -4.28 1.10 -6.27
C SER A 307 -3.72 2.25 -7.09
N ARG A 308 -2.40 2.32 -7.20
CA ARG A 308 -1.72 3.28 -8.07
C ARG A 308 -2.25 3.27 -9.50
N PHE A 309 -2.56 2.12 -10.10
CA PHE A 309 -3.09 2.06 -11.47
C PHE A 309 -4.55 2.53 -11.61
N GLU A 310 -5.31 2.58 -10.52
CA GLU A 310 -6.67 3.15 -10.51
C GLU A 310 -6.61 4.68 -10.54
N ALA A 311 -5.64 5.25 -9.81
CA ALA A 311 -5.40 6.68 -9.74
C ALA A 311 -4.59 7.21 -10.94
N GLU A 312 -3.55 6.51 -11.40
CA GLU A 312 -2.63 7.00 -12.42
C GLU A 312 -2.84 6.33 -13.78
N ALA A 313 -3.17 7.12 -14.81
CA ALA A 313 -3.31 6.61 -16.18
C ALA A 313 -2.01 6.00 -16.75
N GLY A 314 -0.85 6.49 -16.31
CA GLY A 314 0.45 5.90 -16.67
C GLY A 314 0.62 4.49 -16.14
N ALA A 315 0.32 4.28 -14.85
CA ALA A 315 0.37 2.99 -14.19
C ALA A 315 -0.68 2.01 -14.74
N TRP A 316 -1.88 2.47 -15.11
CA TRP A 316 -2.86 1.66 -15.85
C TRP A 316 -2.29 1.13 -17.16
N ARG A 317 -1.76 2.01 -18.01
CA ARG A 317 -1.18 1.61 -19.30
C ARG A 317 0.02 0.68 -19.17
N LEU A 318 0.81 0.80 -18.09
CA LEU A 318 1.89 -0.12 -17.79
C LEU A 318 1.31 -1.49 -17.40
N SER A 319 0.31 -1.53 -16.51
CA SER A 319 -0.38 -2.75 -16.09
C SER A 319 -1.02 -3.48 -17.28
N CYS A 320 -1.72 -2.77 -18.17
CA CYS A 320 -2.27 -3.36 -19.40
C CYS A 320 -1.19 -4.01 -20.28
N ARG A 321 0.00 -3.42 -20.38
CA ARG A 321 1.12 -4.02 -21.12
C ARG A 321 1.68 -5.26 -20.43
N LEU A 322 1.85 -5.21 -19.12
CA LEU A 322 2.44 -6.31 -18.35
C LEU A 322 1.50 -7.51 -18.25
N TYR A 323 0.20 -7.29 -18.11
CA TYR A 323 -0.77 -8.37 -17.92
C TYR A 323 -1.58 -8.71 -19.18
N GLY A 324 -1.40 -7.95 -20.26
CA GLY A 324 -2.20 -8.11 -21.47
C GLY A 324 -3.66 -7.71 -21.31
N TRP A 325 -3.96 -6.79 -20.39
CA TRP A 325 -5.34 -6.29 -20.19
C TRP A 325 -5.76 -5.34 -21.30
N ASP A 326 -7.04 -5.39 -21.65
CA ASP A 326 -7.73 -4.43 -22.49
C ASP A 326 -8.94 -3.85 -21.76
N ASP A 327 -9.37 -2.65 -22.17
CA ASP A 327 -10.48 -1.94 -21.52
C ASP A 327 -11.86 -2.60 -21.74
N ALA A 328 -11.96 -3.58 -22.66
CA ALA A 328 -13.20 -4.31 -22.92
C ALA A 328 -13.42 -5.46 -21.94
N ALA A 329 -12.35 -6.11 -21.47
CA ALA A 329 -12.40 -7.18 -20.47
C ALA A 329 -12.10 -6.71 -19.04
N TRP A 330 -11.44 -5.55 -18.88
CA TRP A 330 -10.98 -5.05 -17.58
C TRP A 330 -11.50 -3.65 -17.28
N ASP A 331 -11.79 -3.39 -16.02
CA ASP A 331 -12.25 -2.09 -15.53
C ASP A 331 -11.60 -1.75 -14.19
N ARG A 332 -10.71 -0.76 -14.21
CA ARG A 332 -10.05 -0.25 -12.99
C ARG A 332 -11.02 0.44 -12.02
N GLY A 333 -12.27 0.71 -12.40
CA GLY A 333 -13.31 1.21 -11.51
C GLY A 333 -14.19 0.11 -10.88
N HIS A 334 -13.98 -1.17 -11.25
CA HIS A 334 -14.89 -2.26 -10.88
C HIS A 334 -15.00 -2.46 -9.36
N VAL A 335 -13.86 -2.44 -8.66
CA VAL A 335 -13.81 -2.65 -7.21
C VAL A 335 -14.55 -1.54 -6.47
N ALA A 336 -14.29 -0.27 -6.83
CA ALA A 336 -14.95 0.88 -6.23
C ALA A 336 -16.48 0.84 -6.46
N ALA A 337 -16.92 0.50 -7.67
CA ALA A 337 -18.34 0.36 -8.00
C ALA A 337 -19.01 -0.74 -7.16
N ARG A 338 -18.39 -1.91 -7.08
CA ARG A 338 -18.92 -3.04 -6.29
C ARG A 338 -18.97 -2.72 -4.80
N LEU A 339 -17.95 -2.05 -4.27
CA LEU A 339 -17.93 -1.63 -2.87
C LEU A 339 -19.02 -0.58 -2.57
N ALA A 340 -19.34 0.30 -3.53
CA ALA A 340 -20.44 1.25 -3.39
C ALA A 340 -21.82 0.57 -3.37
N GLU A 341 -22.02 -0.45 -4.19
CA GLU A 341 -23.23 -1.29 -4.17
C GLU A 341 -23.39 -2.00 -2.81
N LEU A 342 -22.32 -2.63 -2.32
CA LEU A 342 -22.30 -3.29 -1.01
C LEU A 342 -22.55 -2.29 0.14
N GLY A 343 -21.96 -1.09 0.07
CA GLY A 343 -22.18 -0.05 1.07
C GLY A 343 -23.62 0.43 1.13
N THR A 344 -24.23 0.60 -0.04
CA THR A 344 -25.65 0.96 -0.16
C THR A 344 -26.54 -0.14 0.41
N ALA A 345 -26.29 -1.40 0.07
CA ALA A 345 -27.06 -2.54 0.57
C ALA A 345 -26.86 -2.79 2.08
N GLY A 346 -25.64 -2.60 2.58
CA GLY A 346 -25.27 -2.80 3.98
C GLY A 346 -25.56 -1.63 4.91
N GLY A 347 -25.97 -0.47 4.37
CA GLY A 347 -26.32 0.71 5.16
C GLY A 347 -25.13 1.39 5.84
N TRP A 348 -23.92 1.18 5.34
CA TRP A 348 -22.72 1.86 5.83
C TRP A 348 -22.14 2.79 4.76
N PRO A 349 -21.58 3.93 5.16
CA PRO A 349 -21.05 4.89 4.21
C PRO A 349 -19.70 4.47 3.64
N LEU A 350 -19.47 4.88 2.38
CA LEU A 350 -18.22 4.72 1.66
C LEU A 350 -17.60 6.09 1.33
N LEU A 351 -16.28 6.22 1.54
CA LEU A 351 -15.45 7.30 1.01
C LEU A 351 -14.47 6.72 -0.02
N ASP A 352 -14.64 7.07 -1.30
CA ASP A 352 -13.71 6.68 -2.36
C ASP A 352 -12.54 7.68 -2.49
N LEU A 353 -11.31 7.22 -2.26
CA LEU A 353 -10.10 8.05 -2.38
C LEU A 353 -9.56 8.16 -3.82
N THR A 354 -10.15 7.48 -4.80
CA THR A 354 -9.68 7.47 -6.20
C THR A 354 -9.53 8.87 -6.77
N GLU A 355 -10.57 9.68 -6.67
CA GLU A 355 -10.56 11.04 -7.21
C GLU A 355 -9.65 12.00 -6.42
N PRO A 356 -9.68 12.03 -5.07
CA PRO A 356 -8.68 12.77 -4.29
C PRO A 356 -7.23 12.44 -4.67
N MET A 357 -6.92 11.15 -4.87
CA MET A 357 -5.57 10.72 -5.26
C MET A 357 -5.20 11.18 -6.66
N LYS A 358 -6.13 11.09 -7.63
CA LYS A 358 -5.94 11.61 -8.99
C LYS A 358 -5.60 13.10 -8.99
N GLN A 359 -6.37 13.90 -8.25
CA GLN A 359 -6.21 15.36 -8.21
C GLN A 359 -4.92 15.82 -7.51
N ALA A 360 -4.37 14.98 -6.63
CA ALA A 360 -3.14 15.27 -5.91
C ALA A 360 -1.87 15.09 -6.77
N SER A 361 -1.93 14.28 -7.83
CA SER A 361 -0.82 14.04 -8.75
C SER A 361 -0.44 15.33 -9.48
N ARG A 362 0.81 15.77 -9.29
CA ARG A 362 1.40 16.93 -9.98
C ARG A 362 2.83 16.58 -10.37
N TRP A 363 3.33 17.18 -11.44
CA TRP A 363 4.70 16.93 -11.89
C TRP A 363 5.72 17.11 -10.74
N GLY A 364 6.47 16.05 -10.45
CA GLY A 364 7.47 15.99 -9.37
C GLY A 364 6.91 15.74 -7.96
N ARG A 365 5.60 15.56 -7.79
CA ARG A 365 4.94 15.26 -6.52
C ARG A 365 3.77 14.30 -6.72
N GLU A 366 4.04 13.02 -6.49
CA GLU A 366 3.05 11.96 -6.66
C GLU A 366 2.52 11.43 -5.32
N PRO A 367 1.23 11.04 -5.25
CA PRO A 367 0.67 10.43 -4.05
C PRO A 367 1.16 8.99 -3.84
N TYR A 368 1.69 8.34 -4.88
CA TYR A 368 2.24 6.98 -4.82
C TYR A 368 3.74 6.95 -5.08
N LEU A 369 4.40 5.98 -4.46
CA LEU A 369 5.75 5.57 -4.80
C LEU A 369 5.76 4.84 -6.16
N THR A 370 6.84 5.01 -6.91
CA THR A 370 6.97 4.47 -8.26
C THR A 370 7.21 2.97 -8.28
N TYR A 371 8.02 2.44 -7.36
CA TYR A 371 8.37 1.01 -7.32
C TYR A 371 7.57 0.25 -6.27
N ASP A 372 7.35 0.83 -5.09
CA ASP A 372 6.61 0.20 -3.99
C ASP A 372 5.08 0.26 -4.18
N ALA A 373 4.60 1.24 -4.95
CA ALA A 373 3.18 1.52 -5.22
C ALA A 373 2.31 1.86 -3.99
N HIS A 374 2.90 1.99 -2.80
CA HIS A 374 2.26 2.54 -1.60
C HIS A 374 2.28 4.07 -1.60
N TRP A 375 1.52 4.67 -0.68
CA TRP A 375 1.45 6.11 -0.56
C TRP A 375 2.80 6.73 -0.17
N THR A 376 3.06 7.91 -0.75
CA THR A 376 4.02 8.87 -0.23
C THR A 376 3.43 9.63 0.95
N ALA A 377 4.22 10.49 1.59
CA ALA A 377 3.70 11.44 2.57
C ALA A 377 2.61 12.38 2.00
N LEU A 378 2.56 12.58 0.68
CA LEU A 378 1.46 13.29 0.03
C LEU A 378 0.19 12.43 -0.02
N GLY A 379 0.29 11.15 -0.41
CA GLY A 379 -0.86 10.24 -0.45
C GLY A 379 -1.53 10.08 0.91
N HIS A 380 -0.74 9.88 1.98
CA HIS A 380 -1.28 9.84 3.34
C HIS A 380 -2.00 11.13 3.77
N ARG A 381 -1.46 12.29 3.38
CA ARG A 381 -2.10 13.59 3.65
C ARG A 381 -3.43 13.73 2.91
N VAL A 382 -3.47 13.35 1.64
CA VAL A 382 -4.68 13.38 0.81
C VAL A 382 -5.77 12.48 1.41
N ALA A 383 -5.41 11.27 1.85
CA ALA A 383 -6.33 10.38 2.54
C ALA A 383 -6.87 10.99 3.84
N ALA A 384 -5.99 11.53 4.69
CA ALA A 384 -6.37 12.18 5.94
C ALA A 384 -7.31 13.38 5.72
N GLU A 385 -7.00 14.24 4.75
CA GLU A 385 -7.84 15.42 4.41
C GLU A 385 -9.19 15.01 3.82
N ALA A 386 -9.25 13.96 3.00
CA ALA A 386 -10.49 13.42 2.48
C ALA A 386 -11.37 12.85 3.61
N VAL A 387 -10.81 12.06 4.51
CA VAL A 387 -11.51 11.54 5.69
C VAL A 387 -12.00 12.68 6.57
N HIS A 388 -11.14 13.65 6.89
CA HIS A 388 -11.53 14.82 7.68
C HIS A 388 -12.74 15.56 7.10
N ARG A 389 -12.69 15.92 5.80
CA ARG A 389 -13.79 16.61 5.11
C ARG A 389 -15.07 15.79 5.13
N PHE A 390 -14.95 14.48 4.94
CA PHE A 390 -16.08 13.58 4.95
C PHE A 390 -16.75 13.48 6.33
N LEU A 391 -15.95 13.37 7.39
CA LEU A 391 -16.45 13.35 8.77
C LEU A 391 -17.13 14.67 9.12
N ALA A 392 -16.54 15.80 8.76
CA ALA A 392 -17.12 17.12 8.96
C ALA A 392 -18.45 17.29 8.20
N ALA A 393 -18.49 16.94 6.91
CA ALA A 393 -19.70 17.06 6.08
C ALA A 393 -20.87 16.18 6.58
N ARG A 394 -20.56 15.11 7.31
CA ARG A 394 -21.53 14.20 7.93
C ARG A 394 -21.98 14.61 9.33
N GLY A 395 -21.45 15.70 9.89
CA GLY A 395 -21.67 16.08 11.29
C GLY A 395 -21.08 15.08 12.28
N TRP A 396 -20.04 14.33 11.88
CA TRP A 396 -19.41 13.33 12.76
C TRP A 396 -18.42 13.91 13.76
N LEU A 397 -18.09 15.17 13.57
CA LEU A 397 -17.24 15.95 14.46
C LEU A 397 -18.05 16.93 15.32
N ASP A 398 -19.38 16.87 15.25
CA ASP A 398 -20.26 17.76 16.03
C ASP A 398 -20.06 17.53 17.53
N GLY A 399 -19.95 18.63 18.29
CA GLY A 399 -19.63 18.61 19.72
C GLY A 399 -18.13 18.52 20.03
N CYS A 400 -17.29 18.23 19.03
CA CYS A 400 -15.85 18.28 19.15
C CYS A 400 -15.39 19.75 19.13
N GLY A 401 -15.19 20.33 20.32
CA GLY A 401 -14.81 21.74 20.50
C GLY A 401 -15.71 22.54 21.46
N ALA A 402 -16.92 22.06 21.77
CA ALA A 402 -17.84 22.76 22.69
C ALA A 402 -17.46 22.60 24.19
N ALA A 403 -16.65 21.58 24.52
CA ALA A 403 -16.24 21.31 25.91
C ALA A 403 -15.11 22.23 26.42
N GLY A 404 -14.55 23.11 25.58
CA GLY A 404 -13.48 24.05 25.96
C GLY A 404 -13.95 25.45 26.37
N ALA A 405 -15.25 25.76 26.28
CA ALA A 405 -15.79 27.09 26.58
C ALA A 405 -16.51 27.19 27.95
N ALA A 406 -16.52 26.11 28.72
CA ALA A 406 -17.12 26.06 30.05
C ALA A 406 -16.09 25.65 31.11
N ARG A 407 -15.07 26.49 31.32
CA ARG A 407 -14.33 26.58 32.58
C ARG A 407 -13.86 28.01 32.81
#